data_AF-A0A2A7D1B0-F1
#
_entry.id   AF-A0A2A7D1B0-F1
#
_cell.length_a   1.000
_cell.length_b   1.000
_cell.length_c   1.000
_cell.angle_alpha   90.00
_cell.angle_beta   90.00
_cell.angle_gamma   90.00
#
_symmetry.space_group_name_H-M   'P 1'
#
loop_
_entity.id
_entity.type
_entity.pdbx_description
1 polymer ?
#
loop_
_entity_poly.entity_id
_entity_poly.type
_entity_poly.pdbx_seq_one_letter_code
_entity_poly.pdbx_strand_id
1 'polypeptide(L)'
;MFAYILTALTLCCISILITSYISKCKGTLMEYMVFIMSFSMSIGLSIGFYLGILFKGELLYSTLLAILISGCIGFVFGLRFHLYTALEGMFSGLMASMMGAMLTEMLNAQQAHSILFISLLLTITITMSCIIQLLSETFSAFIQKRFLLLLSISVAIIVAVFVTFPDHTPPPSTGHDQHIH
;
A
#
# COMPACT_ATOMS: atom_id res chain seq x y z
N MET A 1 14.96 7.70 -7.92
CA MET A 1 13.69 7.63 -7.17
C MET A 1 13.13 6.21 -7.16
N PHE A 2 12.89 5.59 -8.32
CA PHE A 2 12.34 4.23 -8.44
C PHE A 2 13.15 3.14 -7.69
N ALA A 3 14.49 3.18 -7.76
CA ALA A 3 15.34 2.25 -7.01
C ALA A 3 15.11 2.32 -5.48
N TYR A 4 14.93 3.52 -4.92
CA TYR A 4 14.68 3.69 -3.49
C TYR A 4 13.33 3.08 -3.06
N ILE A 5 12.30 3.24 -3.89
CA ILE A 5 10.97 2.67 -3.67
C ILE A 5 11.06 1.14 -3.69
N LEU A 6 11.73 0.56 -4.69
CA LEU A 6 11.90 -0.88 -4.78
C LEU A 6 12.69 -1.42 -3.57
N THR A 7 13.79 -0.76 -3.19
CA THR A 7 14.56 -1.16 -2.01
C THR A 7 13.73 -1.09 -0.73
N ALA A 8 12.94 -0.01 -0.54
CA ALA A 8 12.07 0.14 0.63
C ALA A 8 10.98 -0.94 0.69
N LEU A 9 10.35 -1.24 -0.45
CA LEU A 9 9.34 -2.29 -0.57
C LEU A 9 9.94 -3.67 -0.27
N THR A 10 11.11 -4.00 -0.83
CA THR A 10 11.79 -5.26 -0.55
C THR A 10 12.19 -5.39 0.92
N LEU A 11 12.65 -4.29 1.53
CA LEU A 11 13.08 -4.28 2.93
C LEU A 11 11.89 -4.42 3.88
N CYS A 12 10.74 -3.81 3.55
CA CYS A 12 9.46 -4.01 4.21
C CYS A 12 9.01 -5.49 4.15
N CYS A 13 9.02 -6.10 2.96
CA CYS A 13 8.72 -7.52 2.78
C CYS A 13 9.65 -8.42 3.62
N ILE A 14 10.96 -8.20 3.55
CA ILE A 14 11.96 -8.96 4.30
C ILE A 14 11.75 -8.81 5.81
N SER A 15 11.48 -7.60 6.28
CA SER A 15 11.25 -7.33 7.71
C SER A 15 10.07 -8.14 8.24
N ILE A 16 8.96 -8.18 7.49
CA ILE A 16 7.79 -8.98 7.88
C ILE A 16 8.06 -10.47 7.78
N LEU A 17 8.80 -10.95 6.79
CA LEU A 17 9.18 -12.36 6.72
C LEU A 17 10.00 -12.79 7.94
N ILE A 18 10.97 -11.96 8.33
CA ILE A 18 11.85 -12.19 9.49
C ILE A 18 11.02 -12.17 10.78
N THR A 19 10.20 -11.15 11.01
CA THR A 19 9.36 -11.08 12.21
C THR A 19 8.37 -12.25 12.26
N SER A 20 7.75 -12.60 11.14
CA SER A 20 6.88 -13.78 11.02
C SER A 20 7.60 -15.10 11.31
N TYR A 21 8.89 -15.21 10.98
CA TYR A 21 9.69 -16.41 11.28
C TYR A 21 10.14 -16.47 12.75
N ILE A 22 10.43 -15.31 13.36
CA ILE A 22 10.93 -15.22 14.73
C ILE A 22 9.79 -15.33 15.76
N SER A 23 8.63 -14.71 15.51
CA SER A 23 7.49 -14.85 16.41
C SER A 23 6.97 -16.27 16.36
N LYS A 24 6.99 -16.94 17.51
CA LYS A 24 6.32 -18.24 17.67
C LYS A 24 4.82 -18.01 17.44
N CYS A 25 4.34 -18.41 16.27
CA CYS A 25 2.95 -18.26 15.84
C CYS A 25 1.98 -18.87 16.87
N LYS A 26 1.48 -18.02 17.77
CA LYS A 26 0.48 -18.34 18.79
C LYS A 26 -0.80 -17.50 18.67
N GLY A 27 -0.95 -16.74 17.60
CA GLY A 27 -2.18 -16.04 17.26
C GLY A 27 -3.30 -16.99 16.81
N THR A 28 -4.52 -16.48 16.84
CA THR A 28 -5.72 -17.12 16.33
C THR A 28 -5.80 -17.04 14.80
N LEU A 29 -6.59 -17.93 14.18
CA LEU A 29 -6.76 -17.96 12.71
C LEU A 29 -7.27 -16.61 12.14
N MET A 30 -8.14 -15.93 12.88
CA MET A 30 -8.69 -14.63 12.49
C MET A 30 -7.64 -13.51 12.51
N GLU A 31 -6.72 -13.52 13.49
CA GLU A 31 -5.63 -12.53 13.55
C GLU A 31 -4.69 -12.65 12.35
N TYR A 32 -4.38 -13.89 11.92
CA TYR A 32 -3.55 -14.11 10.74
C TYR A 32 -4.22 -13.69 9.43
N MET A 33 -5.54 -13.85 9.31
CA MET A 33 -6.31 -13.37 8.16
C MET A 33 -6.27 -11.84 8.06
N VAL A 34 -6.54 -11.14 9.16
CA VAL A 34 -6.49 -9.67 9.17
C VAL A 34 -5.07 -9.16 8.91
N PHE A 35 -4.07 -9.84 9.46
CA PHE A 35 -2.65 -9.53 9.26
C PHE A 35 -2.25 -9.64 7.79
N ILE A 36 -2.54 -10.79 7.15
CA ILE A 36 -2.12 -11.03 5.76
C ILE A 36 -2.86 -10.09 4.81
N MET A 37 -4.14 -9.83 5.08
CA MET A 37 -4.96 -8.93 4.29
C MET A 37 -4.36 -7.53 4.32
N SER A 38 -4.11 -6.98 5.51
CA SER A 38 -3.56 -5.62 5.68
C SER A 38 -2.20 -5.47 5.01
N PHE A 39 -1.34 -6.47 5.16
CA PHE A 39 -0.01 -6.48 4.56
C PHE A 39 -0.06 -6.57 3.03
N SER A 40 -0.80 -7.55 2.51
CA SER A 40 -0.91 -7.79 1.07
C SER A 40 -1.59 -6.63 0.36
N MET A 41 -2.61 -6.03 0.96
CA MET A 41 -3.29 -4.86 0.41
C MET A 41 -2.34 -3.66 0.29
N SER A 42 -1.54 -3.39 1.33
CA SER A 42 -0.62 -2.25 1.35
C SER A 42 0.49 -2.39 0.29
N ILE A 43 1.07 -3.59 0.20
CA ILE A 43 2.08 -3.91 -0.82
C ILE A 43 1.46 -3.88 -2.21
N GLY A 44 0.29 -4.47 -2.39
CA GLY A 44 -0.43 -4.47 -3.66
C GLY A 44 -0.69 -3.06 -4.18
N LEU A 45 -1.13 -2.16 -3.29
CA LEU A 45 -1.35 -0.76 -3.63
C LEU A 45 -0.04 -0.07 -4.08
N SER A 46 1.05 -0.28 -3.33
CA SER A 46 2.37 0.28 -3.66
C SER A 46 2.93 -0.24 -4.98
N ILE A 47 2.78 -1.54 -5.25
CA ILE A 47 3.19 -2.17 -6.51
C ILE A 47 2.34 -1.66 -7.67
N GLY A 48 1.02 -1.57 -7.48
CA GLY A 48 0.08 -1.04 -8.47
C GLY A 48 0.42 0.39 -8.86
N PHE A 49 0.72 1.26 -7.89
CA PHE A 49 1.16 2.63 -8.19
C PHE A 49 2.51 2.67 -8.90
N TYR A 50 3.47 1.84 -8.48
CA TYR A 50 4.80 1.79 -9.08
C TYR A 50 4.74 1.39 -10.57
N LEU A 51 4.00 0.32 -10.88
CA LEU A 51 3.83 -0.16 -12.25
C LEU A 51 2.93 0.76 -13.08
N GLY A 52 1.91 1.35 -12.48
CA GLY A 52 1.04 2.33 -13.11
C GLY A 52 1.79 3.58 -13.59
N ILE A 53 2.80 4.03 -12.82
CA ILE A 53 3.66 5.15 -13.24
C ILE A 53 4.67 4.72 -14.31
N LEU A 54 5.18 3.49 -14.25
CA LEU A 54 6.19 2.99 -15.19
C LEU A 54 5.64 2.77 -16.60
N PHE A 55 4.39 2.29 -16.70
CA PHE A 55 3.74 1.92 -17.97
C PHE A 55 2.58 2.86 -18.32
N LYS A 56 2.80 4.17 -18.15
CA LYS A 56 1.77 5.17 -18.41
C LYS A 56 1.30 5.10 -19.87
N GLY A 57 0.02 4.80 -20.10
CA GLY A 57 -0.60 4.66 -21.43
C GLY A 57 -1.00 3.24 -21.85
N GLU A 58 -0.55 2.20 -21.14
CA GLU A 58 -0.93 0.79 -21.39
C GLU A 58 -1.55 0.18 -20.13
N LEU A 59 -2.73 0.68 -19.75
CA LEU A 59 -3.43 0.35 -18.50
C LEU A 59 -3.62 -1.17 -18.30
N LEU A 60 -3.96 -1.90 -19.37
CA LEU A 60 -4.12 -3.36 -19.33
C LEU A 60 -2.82 -4.06 -18.94
N TYR A 61 -1.70 -3.68 -19.57
CA TYR A 61 -0.41 -4.32 -19.31
C TYR A 61 0.08 -4.05 -17.89
N SER A 62 -0.03 -2.79 -17.44
CA SER A 62 0.34 -2.40 -16.08
C SER A 62 -0.47 -3.13 -15.01
N THR A 63 -1.79 -3.24 -15.22
CA THR A 63 -2.71 -3.89 -14.29
C THR A 63 -2.46 -5.40 -14.23
N LEU A 64 -2.29 -6.07 -15.37
CA LEU A 64 -2.03 -7.51 -15.42
C LEU A 64 -0.73 -7.86 -14.67
N LEU A 65 0.33 -7.08 -14.91
CA LEU A 65 1.62 -7.28 -14.27
C LEU A 65 1.55 -7.00 -12.76
N ALA A 66 0.84 -5.95 -12.35
CA ALA A 66 0.66 -5.59 -10.94
C ALA A 66 -0.10 -6.67 -10.17
N ILE A 67 -1.20 -7.17 -10.73
CA ILE A 67 -2.01 -8.26 -10.18
C ILE A 67 -1.17 -9.55 -10.05
N LEU A 68 -0.39 -9.90 -11.06
CA LEU A 68 0.42 -11.12 -11.04
C LEU A 68 1.50 -11.05 -9.96
N ILE A 69 2.23 -9.94 -9.87
CA ILE A 69 3.31 -9.78 -8.90
C ILE A 69 2.76 -9.72 -7.47
N SER A 70 1.77 -8.88 -7.19
CA SER A 70 1.21 -8.74 -5.85
C SER A 70 0.44 -9.97 -5.39
N GLY A 71 -0.26 -10.64 -6.31
CA GLY A 71 -0.96 -11.89 -6.06
C GLY A 71 -0.02 -13.00 -5.64
N CYS A 72 1.08 -13.18 -6.38
CA CYS A 72 2.12 -14.15 -6.01
C CYS A 72 2.75 -13.82 -4.65
N ILE A 73 3.03 -12.55 -4.36
CA ILE A 73 3.57 -12.14 -3.06
C ILE A 73 2.57 -12.45 -1.94
N GLY A 74 1.31 -12.03 -2.07
CA GLY A 74 0.26 -12.29 -1.09
C GLY A 74 0.05 -13.79 -0.83
N PHE A 75 0.06 -14.59 -1.90
CA PHE A 75 -0.08 -16.04 -1.81
C PHE A 75 1.11 -16.70 -1.07
N VAL A 76 2.35 -16.37 -1.44
CA VAL A 76 3.56 -16.95 -0.82
C VAL A 76 3.65 -16.59 0.66
N PHE A 77 3.28 -15.36 1.04
CA PHE A 77 3.29 -14.95 2.44
C PHE A 77 2.18 -15.62 3.25
N GLY A 78 0.96 -15.73 2.71
CA GLY A 78 -0.15 -16.35 3.44
C GLY A 78 -0.02 -17.88 3.54
N LEU A 79 0.69 -18.52 2.60
CA LEU A 79 0.92 -19.97 2.59
C LEU A 79 1.69 -20.43 3.84
N ARG A 80 2.49 -19.54 4.44
CA ARG A 80 3.23 -19.81 5.67
C ARG A 80 2.32 -20.10 6.87
N PHE A 81 1.10 -19.56 6.87
CA PHE A 81 0.16 -19.70 7.99
C PHE A 81 -0.88 -20.78 7.68
N HIS A 82 -1.72 -20.57 6.67
CA HIS A 82 -2.79 -21.48 6.29
C HIS A 82 -3.26 -21.21 4.86
N LEU A 83 -3.85 -22.21 4.20
CA LEU A 83 -4.28 -22.08 2.80
C LEU A 83 -5.40 -21.03 2.62
N TYR A 84 -6.32 -20.93 3.57
CA TYR A 84 -7.34 -19.86 3.59
C TYR A 84 -6.71 -18.46 3.70
N THR A 85 -5.71 -18.30 4.56
CA THR A 85 -4.95 -17.05 4.74
C THR A 85 -4.18 -16.69 3.45
N ALA A 86 -3.61 -17.67 2.75
CA ALA A 86 -3.00 -17.48 1.43
C ALA A 86 -3.99 -16.95 0.40
N LEU A 87 -5.18 -17.54 0.30
CA LEU A 87 -6.20 -17.10 -0.65
C LEU A 87 -6.68 -15.68 -0.35
N GLU A 88 -6.87 -15.36 0.93
CA GLU A 88 -7.30 -14.03 1.35
C GLU A 88 -6.24 -12.96 1.06
N GLY A 89 -4.97 -13.27 1.36
CA GLY A 89 -3.83 -12.41 1.00
C GLY A 89 -3.74 -12.21 -0.51
N MET A 90 -3.86 -13.29 -1.30
CA MET A 90 -3.86 -13.21 -2.76
C MET A 90 -4.97 -12.28 -3.25
N PHE A 91 -6.25 -12.56 -2.98
CA PHE A 91 -7.38 -11.76 -3.47
C PHE A 91 -7.31 -10.30 -3.04
N SER A 92 -6.90 -10.04 -1.78
CA SER A 92 -6.71 -8.68 -1.29
C SER A 92 -5.60 -7.93 -2.04
N GLY A 93 -4.49 -8.61 -2.34
CA GLY A 93 -3.38 -8.07 -3.12
C GLY A 93 -3.78 -7.75 -4.56
N LEU A 94 -4.51 -8.66 -5.23
CA LEU A 94 -5.04 -8.44 -6.59
C LEU A 94 -5.91 -7.19 -6.63
N MET A 95 -6.86 -7.08 -5.68
CA MET A 95 -7.82 -5.98 -5.60
C MET A 95 -7.11 -4.63 -5.37
N ALA A 96 -6.20 -4.56 -4.41
CA ALA A 96 -5.46 -3.32 -4.14
C ALA A 96 -4.57 -2.89 -5.31
N SER A 97 -3.95 -3.85 -6.00
CA SER A 97 -3.06 -3.55 -7.13
C SER A 97 -3.81 -3.01 -8.33
N MET A 98 -4.98 -3.58 -8.62
CA MET A 98 -5.88 -3.09 -9.66
C MET A 98 -6.29 -1.64 -9.39
N MET A 99 -6.70 -1.35 -8.15
CA MET A 99 -7.06 0.00 -7.74
C MET A 99 -5.86 0.97 -7.85
N GLY A 100 -4.67 0.54 -7.44
CA GLY A 100 -3.45 1.36 -7.55
C GLY A 100 -3.11 1.72 -8.99
N ALA A 101 -3.09 0.74 -9.90
CA ALA A 101 -2.79 0.96 -11.32
C ALA A 101 -3.80 1.90 -12.00
N MET A 102 -5.10 1.71 -11.72
CA MET A 102 -6.17 2.54 -12.27
C MET A 102 -6.07 3.99 -11.80
N LEU A 103 -5.78 4.22 -10.52
CA LEU A 103 -5.65 5.58 -9.97
C LEU A 103 -4.49 6.36 -10.61
N THR A 104 -3.36 5.70 -10.89
CA THR A 104 -2.21 6.37 -11.52
C THR A 104 -2.42 6.80 -12.96
N GLU A 105 -3.27 6.11 -13.70
CA GLU A 105 -3.64 6.47 -15.07
C GLU A 105 -4.54 7.71 -15.10
N MET A 106 -5.47 7.80 -14.15
CA MET A 106 -6.41 8.92 -14.03
C MET A 106 -5.73 10.22 -13.54
N LEU A 107 -4.53 10.13 -12.97
CA LEU A 107 -3.84 11.25 -12.33
C LEU A 107 -2.71 11.83 -13.19
N ASN A 108 -2.50 13.14 -13.03
CA ASN A 108 -1.36 13.80 -13.68
C ASN A 108 -0.04 13.26 -13.11
N ALA A 109 1.04 13.24 -13.91
CA ALA A 109 2.31 12.61 -13.53
C ALA A 109 2.86 13.15 -12.20
N GLN A 110 2.69 14.45 -11.94
CA GLN A 110 3.13 15.08 -10.69
C GLN A 110 2.30 14.63 -9.46
N GLN A 111 0.98 14.43 -9.63
CA GLN A 111 0.11 13.95 -8.55
C GLN A 111 0.31 12.45 -8.26
N ALA A 112 0.60 11.66 -9.30
CA ALA A 112 0.90 10.25 -9.18
C ALA A 112 2.13 9.99 -8.29
N HIS A 113 3.18 10.82 -8.42
CA HIS A 113 4.36 10.72 -7.55
C HIS A 113 4.06 11.00 -6.07
N SER A 114 3.19 11.96 -5.77
CA SER A 114 2.77 12.27 -4.40
C SER A 114 1.96 11.13 -3.77
N ILE A 115 1.04 10.55 -4.53
CA ILE A 115 0.21 9.43 -4.07
C ILE A 115 1.04 8.16 -3.87
N LEU A 116 2.02 7.90 -4.73
CA LEU A 116 2.99 6.83 -4.51
C LEU A 116 3.70 7.05 -3.15
N PHE A 117 4.20 8.26 -2.88
CA PHE A 117 4.88 8.53 -1.61
C PHE A 117 3.98 8.32 -0.39
N ILE A 118 2.72 8.75 -0.46
CA ILE A 118 1.70 8.51 0.57
C ILE A 118 1.46 6.99 0.76
N SER A 119 1.32 6.24 -0.33
CA SER A 119 1.11 4.78 -0.28
C SER A 119 2.31 4.03 0.33
N LEU A 120 3.52 4.50 0.07
CA LEU A 120 4.75 3.96 0.63
C LEU A 120 4.79 4.20 2.14
N LEU A 121 4.48 5.42 2.59
CA LEU A 121 4.39 5.75 4.01
C LEU A 121 3.32 4.90 4.71
N LEU A 122 2.14 4.75 4.09
CA LEU A 122 1.07 3.91 4.61
C LEU A 122 1.53 2.45 4.75
N THR A 123 2.22 1.93 3.74
CA THR A 123 2.78 0.57 3.76
C THR A 123 3.82 0.39 4.86
N ILE A 124 4.70 1.38 5.07
CA ILE A 124 5.68 1.36 6.17
C ILE A 124 4.96 1.39 7.52
N THR A 125 3.98 2.27 7.70
CA THR A 125 3.21 2.36 8.95
C THR A 125 2.48 1.06 9.25
N ILE A 126 1.79 0.49 8.26
CA ILE A 126 1.06 -0.79 8.42
C ILE A 126 2.05 -1.92 8.71
N THR A 127 3.21 -1.93 8.06
CA THR A 127 4.25 -2.92 8.31
C THR A 127 4.79 -2.84 9.73
N MET A 128 5.12 -1.62 10.19
CA MET A 128 5.57 -1.42 11.56
C MET A 128 4.49 -1.79 12.57
N SER A 129 3.23 -1.44 12.28
CA SER A 129 2.05 -1.80 13.06
C SER A 129 1.86 -3.31 13.21
N CYS A 130 2.04 -4.01 12.11
CA CYS A 130 1.97 -5.45 11.95
C CYS A 130 3.09 -6.15 12.73
N ILE A 131 4.34 -5.69 12.60
CA ILE A 131 5.49 -6.18 13.36
C ILE A 131 5.27 -5.99 14.87
N ILE A 132 4.78 -4.82 15.26
CA ILE A 132 4.48 -4.46 16.64
C ILE A 132 3.43 -5.38 17.24
N GLN A 133 2.31 -5.62 16.55
CA GLN A 133 1.28 -6.55 17.03
C GLN A 133 1.83 -7.97 17.21
N LEU A 134 2.68 -8.42 16.28
CA LEU A 134 3.32 -9.74 16.36
C LEU A 134 4.33 -9.88 17.51
N LEU A 135 4.88 -8.75 17.99
CA LEU A 135 5.85 -8.68 19.09
C LEU A 135 5.24 -8.20 20.42
N SER A 136 4.00 -7.72 20.39
CA SER A 136 3.25 -7.15 21.53
C SER A 136 3.17 -8.12 22.71
N GLU A 137 3.00 -9.41 22.42
CA GLU A 137 3.04 -10.53 23.38
C GLU A 137 4.31 -10.52 24.25
N THR A 138 5.40 -9.91 23.78
CA THR A 138 6.70 -9.88 24.48
C THR A 138 6.97 -8.55 25.21
N PHE A 139 6.50 -7.40 24.71
CA PHE A 139 6.87 -6.06 25.25
C PHE A 139 5.75 -4.99 25.13
N SER A 140 4.61 -5.19 25.79
CA SER A 140 3.37 -4.41 25.56
C SER A 140 3.47 -2.89 25.80
N ALA A 141 4.05 -2.41 26.91
CA ALA A 141 3.95 -0.99 27.29
C ALA A 141 4.83 -0.02 26.47
N PHE A 142 6.07 -0.44 26.15
CA PHE A 142 7.01 0.40 25.39
C PHE A 142 6.64 0.46 23.91
N ILE A 143 6.17 -0.66 23.37
CA ILE A 143 5.84 -0.80 21.96
C ILE A 143 4.55 -0.03 21.62
N GLN A 144 3.54 -0.03 22.49
CA GLN A 144 2.27 0.66 22.24
C GLN A 144 2.41 2.18 22.17
N LYS A 145 3.28 2.80 23.00
CA LYS A 145 3.57 4.24 22.91
C LYS A 145 4.31 4.59 21.61
N ARG A 146 5.29 3.77 21.23
CA ARG A 146 6.06 4.00 19.99
C ARG A 146 5.19 3.83 18.75
N PHE A 147 4.26 2.87 18.77
CA PHE A 147 3.24 2.67 17.74
C PHE A 147 2.38 3.92 17.53
N LEU A 148 1.79 4.44 18.62
CA LEU A 148 0.88 5.60 18.54
C LEU A 148 1.62 6.85 18.05
N LEU A 149 2.88 7.00 18.43
CA LEU A 149 3.76 8.07 17.96
C LEU A 149 4.08 7.92 16.45
N LEU A 150 4.43 6.73 15.98
CA LEU A 150 4.73 6.45 14.56
C LEU A 150 3.49 6.65 13.68
N LEU A 151 2.33 6.21 14.15
CA LEU A 151 1.05 6.41 13.50
C LEU A 151 0.71 7.92 13.42
N SER A 152 0.84 8.64 14.53
CA SER A 152 0.66 10.10 14.57
C SER A 152 1.57 10.85 13.60
N ILE A 153 2.87 10.49 13.55
CA ILE A 153 3.82 11.06 12.58
C ILE A 153 3.38 10.77 11.15
N SER A 154 2.99 9.53 10.84
CA SER A 154 2.57 9.18 9.48
C SER A 154 1.31 9.94 9.04
N VAL A 155 0.34 10.11 9.93
CA VAL A 155 -0.87 10.91 9.66
C VAL A 155 -0.49 12.39 9.47
N ALA A 156 0.39 12.93 10.29
CA ALA A 156 0.86 14.30 10.16
C ALA A 156 1.57 14.55 8.81
N ILE A 157 2.38 13.60 8.34
CA ILE A 157 3.03 13.70 7.03
C ILE A 157 2.00 13.64 5.90
N ILE A 158 1.01 12.75 5.97
CA ILE A 158 -0.06 12.68 4.97
C ILE A 158 -0.82 14.01 4.92
N VAL A 159 -1.20 14.58 6.07
CA VAL A 159 -1.89 15.87 6.14
C VAL A 159 -1.01 16.99 5.59
N ALA A 160 0.28 17.02 5.92
CA ALA A 160 1.22 18.01 5.39
C ALA A 160 1.33 17.93 3.86
N VAL A 161 1.36 16.73 3.29
CA VAL A 161 1.34 16.52 1.84
C VAL A 161 0.04 17.04 1.24
N PHE A 162 -1.12 16.73 1.82
CA PHE A 162 -2.42 17.23 1.36
C PHE A 162 -2.52 18.77 1.41
N VAL A 163 -2.04 19.41 2.48
CA VAL A 163 -2.04 20.88 2.62
C VAL A 163 -1.07 21.55 1.64
N THR A 164 0.01 20.87 1.27
CA THR A 164 1.00 21.38 0.30
C THR A 164 0.49 21.34 -1.15
N PHE A 165 -0.56 20.55 -1.44
CA PHE A 165 -1.24 20.53 -2.73
C PHE A 165 -2.63 21.18 -2.65
N PRO A 166 -2.75 22.51 -2.51
CA PRO A 166 -4.05 23.17 -2.63
C PRO A 166 -4.54 23.07 -4.08
N ASP A 167 -5.79 22.62 -4.21
CA ASP A 167 -6.70 22.69 -5.36
C ASP A 167 -6.16 23.39 -6.62
N HIS A 168 -5.87 22.61 -7.67
CA HIS A 168 -6.15 23.11 -9.02
C HIS A 168 -7.64 22.91 -9.26
N THR A 169 -8.44 23.84 -8.72
CA THR A 169 -9.79 24.05 -9.24
C THR A 169 -9.62 24.51 -10.69
N PRO A 170 -10.05 23.73 -11.71
CA PRO A 170 -10.17 24.31 -13.04
C PRO A 170 -11.17 25.47 -12.92
N PRO A 171 -10.88 26.65 -13.50
CA PRO A 171 -11.79 27.78 -13.41
C PRO A 171 -13.16 27.35 -13.97
N PRO A 172 -14.28 27.81 -13.38
CA PRO A 172 -15.58 27.60 -13.96
C PRO A 172 -15.54 28.19 -15.37
N SER A 173 -15.70 27.33 -16.38
CA SER A 173 -15.88 27.73 -17.76
C SER A 173 -17.06 28.69 -17.81
N THR A 174 -16.74 29.97 -17.86
CA THR A 174 -17.68 31.06 -18.02
C THR A 174 -18.33 30.86 -19.39
N GLY A 175 -19.66 30.85 -19.43
CA GLY A 175 -20.42 30.57 -20.64
C GLY A 175 -20.01 31.46 -21.82
N HIS A 176 -19.96 30.85 -23.00
CA HIS A 176 -20.32 31.52 -24.23
C HIS A 176 -21.38 30.68 -24.95
N ASP A 177 -22.60 31.19 -24.86
CA ASP A 177 -23.75 30.85 -25.68
C ASP A 177 -23.48 31.05 -27.19
N GLN A 178 -24.23 30.30 -27.99
CA GLN A 178 -24.69 30.59 -29.36
C GLN A 178 -23.69 30.72 -30.52
N HIS A 179 -23.81 29.79 -31.49
CA HIS A 179 -24.14 30.05 -32.91
C HIS A 179 -24.22 28.68 -33.63
N ILE A 180 -25.43 28.14 -33.89
CA ILE A 180 -26.11 28.15 -35.19
C ILE A 180 -25.13 28.15 -36.38
N HIS A 181 -25.01 27.00 -37.07
CA HIS A 181 -25.21 26.84 -38.52
C HIS A 181 -25.29 25.35 -38.89
#